data_AF-A0A819ZE40-F1
#
_entry.id   AF-A0A819ZE40-F1
#
_cell.length_a   1.000
_cell.length_b   1.000
_cell.length_c   1.000
_cell.angle_alpha   90.00
_cell.angle_beta   90.00
_cell.angle_gamma   90.00
#
_symmetry.space_group_name_H-M   'P 1'
#
loop_
_entity.id
_entity.type
_entity.pdbx_description
1 polymer ?
#
loop_
_entity_poly.entity_id
_entity_poly.type
_entity_poly.pdbx_seq_one_letter_code
_entity_poly.pdbx_strand_id
1 'polypeptide(L)'
;MDYDSSTGKVVLSDGPYMPLSKPFPCTSNPKIQRTRQIHFILNGILLILSVVDLILGITGVKFLNDQGMHIRAYYISQASIWILLNIFGLFVAYKYNRFGLHVFAWLNAVLIARPSRY
;
A
#
# COMPACT_ATOMS: atom_id res chain seq x y z
N MET A 1 -6.35 -52.75 11.11
CA MET A 1 -5.78 -52.49 9.77
C MET A 1 -5.83 -53.84 9.13
N ASP A 2 -6.85 -54.05 8.31
CA ASP A 2 -7.34 -55.41 8.09
C ASP A 2 -6.80 -55.86 6.73
N TYR A 3 -5.95 -56.88 6.76
CA TYR A 3 -5.29 -57.42 5.58
C TYR A 3 -6.18 -58.53 5.00
N ASP A 4 -6.69 -58.32 3.80
CA ASP A 4 -7.46 -59.35 3.10
C ASP A 4 -6.50 -60.34 2.43
N SER A 5 -6.37 -61.51 3.05
CA SER A 5 -5.48 -62.58 2.62
C SER A 5 -5.91 -63.27 1.33
N SER A 6 -7.15 -63.07 0.86
CA SER A 6 -7.65 -63.68 -0.37
C SER A 6 -7.30 -62.89 -1.64
N THR A 7 -7.10 -61.58 -1.49
CA THR A 7 -6.81 -60.66 -2.61
C THR A 7 -5.39 -60.08 -2.56
N GLY A 8 -4.66 -60.26 -1.46
CA GLY A 8 -3.29 -59.75 -1.29
C GLY A 8 -3.23 -58.21 -1.24
N LYS A 9 -4.35 -57.54 -0.93
CA LYS A 9 -4.47 -56.09 -0.92
C LYS A 9 -4.86 -55.61 0.47
N VAL A 10 -4.24 -54.50 0.88
CA VAL A 10 -4.58 -53.78 2.11
C VAL A 10 -5.87 -53.01 1.85
N VAL A 11 -6.98 -53.48 2.41
CA VAL A 11 -8.27 -52.79 2.32
C VAL A 11 -8.32 -51.74 3.43
N LEU A 12 -8.17 -50.46 3.05
CA LEU A 12 -8.49 -49.35 3.95
C LEU A 12 -10.01 -49.34 4.10
N SER A 13 -10.51 -49.69 5.29
CA SER A 13 -11.93 -49.61 5.58
C SER A 13 -12.39 -48.16 5.42
N ASP A 14 -13.44 -47.97 4.62
CA ASP A 14 -14.07 -46.67 4.37
C ASP A 14 -14.71 -46.16 5.66
N GLY A 15 -13.90 -45.56 6.53
CA GLY A 15 -14.38 -44.65 7.56
C GLY A 15 -15.14 -43.51 6.89
N PRO A 16 -16.07 -42.84 7.60
CA PRO A 16 -16.91 -41.80 7.02
C PRO A 16 -16.03 -40.75 6.37
N TYR A 17 -16.05 -40.72 5.04
CA TYR A 17 -15.38 -39.73 4.22
C TYR A 17 -15.92 -38.37 4.65
N MET A 18 -15.11 -37.59 5.40
CA MET A 18 -15.39 -36.18 5.58
C MET A 18 -15.37 -35.57 4.18
N PRO A 19 -16.51 -35.08 3.66
CA PRO A 19 -16.51 -34.51 2.33
C PRO A 19 -15.61 -33.28 2.35
N LEU A 20 -14.61 -33.25 1.48
CA LEU A 20 -13.77 -32.10 1.12
C LEU A 20 -14.62 -31.02 0.41
N SER A 21 -15.75 -30.64 0.98
CA SER A 21 -16.84 -29.94 0.28
C SER A 21 -16.82 -28.42 0.40
N LYS A 22 -15.70 -27.80 0.79
CA LYS A 22 -15.45 -26.39 0.51
C LYS A 22 -13.97 -26.18 0.25
N PRO A 23 -13.57 -25.43 -0.80
CA PRO A 23 -12.23 -24.88 -0.84
C PRO A 23 -12.07 -24.09 0.46
N PHE A 24 -11.11 -24.49 1.31
CA PHE A 24 -10.73 -23.66 2.45
C PHE A 24 -10.44 -22.28 1.86
N PRO A 25 -11.21 -21.23 2.22
CA PRO A 25 -10.82 -19.90 1.82
C PRO A 25 -9.43 -19.73 2.42
N CYS A 26 -8.42 -19.59 1.56
CA CYS A 26 -7.10 -19.14 1.96
C CYS A 26 -7.29 -17.74 2.52
N THR A 27 -7.68 -17.67 3.80
CA THR A 27 -7.78 -16.45 4.57
C THR A 27 -6.35 -15.93 4.64
N SER A 28 -6.06 -14.97 3.78
CA SER A 28 -4.92 -14.07 3.95
C SER A 28 -4.84 -13.72 5.42
N ASN A 29 -3.74 -14.10 6.07
CA ASN A 29 -3.50 -13.94 7.50
C ASN A 29 -4.11 -12.62 8.00
N PRO A 30 -5.07 -12.63 8.94
CA PRO A 30 -5.86 -11.44 9.32
C PRO A 30 -4.97 -10.27 9.78
N LYS A 31 -3.74 -10.56 10.23
CA LYS A 31 -2.72 -9.56 10.55
C LYS A 31 -2.27 -8.75 9.32
N ILE A 32 -2.11 -9.38 8.16
CA ILE A 32 -1.67 -8.75 6.90
C ILE A 32 -2.78 -7.85 6.33
N GLN A 33 -4.05 -8.27 6.47
CA GLN A 33 -5.19 -7.49 5.99
C GLN A 33 -5.32 -6.15 6.72
N ARG A 34 -5.09 -6.11 8.05
CA ARG A 34 -5.12 -4.88 8.85
C ARG A 34 -4.01 -3.90 8.45
N THR A 35 -2.78 -4.38 8.23
CA THR A 35 -1.65 -3.51 7.85
C THR A 35 -1.90 -2.81 6.51
N ARG A 36 -2.54 -3.50 5.56
CA ARG A 36 -2.94 -2.91 4.27
C ARG A 36 -3.96 -1.79 4.42
N GLN A 37 -4.97 -1.99 5.26
CA GLN A 37 -6.00 -0.98 5.52
C GLN A 37 -5.39 0.27 6.18
N ILE A 38 -4.49 0.09 7.14
CA ILE A 38 -3.80 1.21 7.81
C ILE A 38 -2.98 2.03 6.80
N HIS A 39 -2.20 1.37 5.93
CA HIS A 39 -1.42 2.08 4.90
C HIS A 39 -2.32 2.84 3.93
N PHE A 40 -3.44 2.24 3.51
CA PHE A 40 -4.38 2.88 2.60
C PHE A 40 -5.00 4.15 3.22
N ILE A 41 -5.47 4.05 4.47
CA ILE A 41 -6.06 5.19 5.20
C ILE A 41 -5.02 6.31 5.39
N LEU A 42 -3.80 5.95 5.82
CA LEU A 42 -2.74 6.93 6.07
C LEU A 42 -2.35 7.69 4.79
N ASN A 43 -2.12 6.97 3.67
CA ASN A 43 -1.81 7.61 2.39
C ASN A 43 -2.98 8.45 1.88
N GLY A 44 -4.23 8.06 2.17
CA GLY A 44 -5.41 8.86 1.86
C GLY A 44 -5.44 10.20 2.61
N ILE A 45 -5.14 10.20 3.91
CA ILE A 45 -5.06 11.42 4.72
C ILE A 45 -3.93 12.33 4.22
N LEU A 46 -2.74 11.76 3.98
CA LEU A 46 -1.59 12.51 3.48
C LEU A 46 -1.84 13.09 2.09
N LEU A 47 -2.58 12.39 1.23
CA LEU A 47 -2.99 12.91 -0.08
C LEU A 47 -3.87 14.16 0.08
N ILE A 48 -4.87 14.11 0.97
CA ILE A 48 -5.76 15.26 1.22
C ILE A 48 -4.95 16.46 1.73
N LEU A 49 -4.04 16.25 2.69
CA LEU A 49 -3.17 17.31 3.20
C LEU A 49 -2.30 17.91 2.09
N SER A 50 -1.72 17.07 1.22
CA SER A 50 -0.89 17.52 0.10
C SER A 50 -1.69 18.36 -0.91
N VAL A 51 -2.96 18.02 -1.13
CA VAL A 51 -3.87 18.80 -1.98
C VAL A 51 -4.22 20.14 -1.33
N VAL A 52 -4.46 20.16 -0.01
CA VAL A 52 -4.69 21.41 0.73
C VAL A 52 -3.48 22.33 0.63
N ASP A 53 -2.26 21.81 0.83
CA ASP A 53 -1.02 22.58 0.68
C ASP A 53 -0.84 23.14 -0.72
N LEU A 54 -1.18 22.36 -1.76
CA LEU A 54 -1.18 22.83 -3.14
C LEU A 54 -2.16 23.98 -3.35
N ILE A 55 -3.39 23.87 -2.82
CA ILE A 55 -4.41 24.93 -2.91
C ILE A 55 -3.91 26.19 -2.20
N LEU A 56 -3.31 26.07 -1.01
CA LEU A 56 -2.73 27.20 -0.30
C LEU A 56 -1.57 27.84 -1.09
N GLY A 57 -0.70 27.03 -1.70
CA GLY A 57 0.37 27.50 -2.58
C GLY A 57 -0.13 28.21 -3.84
N ILE A 58 -1.30 27.85 -4.35
CA ILE A 58 -1.96 28.48 -5.51
C ILE A 58 -2.80 29.70 -5.12
N THR A 59 -3.37 29.74 -3.90
CA THR A 59 -4.27 30.83 -3.46
C THR A 59 -3.54 31.96 -2.73
N GLY A 60 -2.45 31.66 -2.00
CA GLY A 60 -1.55 32.67 -1.40
C GLY A 60 -0.81 33.56 -2.42
N VAL A 61 -1.10 33.37 -3.70
CA VAL A 61 -0.41 33.91 -4.89
C VAL A 61 -0.63 35.39 -5.14
N LYS A 62 -1.60 36.03 -4.49
CA LYS A 62 -1.99 37.40 -4.86
C LYS A 62 -1.10 38.53 -4.32
N PHE A 63 -0.08 38.26 -3.49
CA PHE A 63 0.60 39.31 -2.70
C PHE A 63 2.15 39.31 -2.71
N LEU A 64 2.82 38.71 -3.70
CA LEU A 64 4.28 38.51 -3.63
C LEU A 64 5.06 39.13 -4.81
N ASN A 65 6.15 39.85 -4.47
CA ASN A 65 7.18 40.35 -5.40
C ASN A 65 7.89 39.22 -6.17
N ASP A 66 8.71 39.55 -7.17
CA ASP A 66 9.43 38.60 -8.05
C ASP A 66 10.17 37.48 -7.30
N GLN A 67 10.79 37.77 -6.14
CA GLN A 67 11.45 36.74 -5.31
C GLN A 67 10.46 35.72 -4.72
N GLY A 68 9.24 36.14 -4.41
CA GLY A 68 8.18 35.25 -3.92
C GLY A 68 7.63 34.32 -5.01
N MET A 69 7.84 34.61 -6.31
CA MET A 69 7.48 33.69 -7.39
C MET A 69 8.32 32.41 -7.39
N HIS A 70 9.63 32.50 -7.10
CA HIS A 70 10.51 31.32 -7.03
C HIS A 70 10.18 30.43 -5.84
N ILE A 71 9.98 31.04 -4.66
CA ILE A 71 9.57 30.34 -3.44
C ILE A 71 8.21 29.65 -3.66
N ARG A 72 7.27 30.34 -4.31
CA ARG A 72 5.97 29.76 -4.70
C ARG A 72 6.13 28.57 -5.64
N ALA A 73 6.90 28.70 -6.71
CA ALA A 73 7.12 27.61 -7.66
C ALA A 73 7.72 26.38 -6.96
N TYR A 74 8.61 26.61 -6.00
CA TYR A 74 9.17 25.56 -5.15
C TYR A 74 8.10 24.84 -4.32
N TYR A 75 7.26 25.57 -3.56
CA TYR A 75 6.19 24.96 -2.75
C TYR A 75 5.16 24.20 -3.60
N ILE A 76 4.73 24.77 -4.73
CA ILE A 76 3.81 24.10 -5.67
C ILE A 76 4.44 22.80 -6.20
N SER A 77 5.72 22.85 -6.57
CA SER A 77 6.45 21.67 -7.05
C SER A 77 6.57 20.61 -5.95
N GLN A 78 6.88 21.01 -4.72
CA GLN A 78 6.98 20.11 -3.58
C GLN A 78 5.64 19.44 -3.26
N ALA A 79 4.55 20.20 -3.19
CA ALA A 79 3.20 19.66 -2.96
C ALA A 79 2.79 18.68 -4.09
N SER A 80 3.12 19.01 -5.34
CA SER A 80 2.85 18.14 -6.49
C SER A 80 3.59 16.80 -6.40
N ILE A 81 4.86 16.82 -5.97
CA ILE A 81 5.64 15.59 -5.73
C ILE A 81 5.01 14.74 -4.62
N TRP A 82 4.56 15.36 -3.53
CA TRP A 82 3.86 14.66 -2.45
C TRP A 82 2.54 14.04 -2.90
N ILE A 83 1.76 14.74 -3.74
CA ILE A 83 0.53 14.19 -4.31
C ILE A 83 0.83 12.94 -5.14
N LEU A 84 1.81 13.01 -6.05
CA LEU A 84 2.20 11.86 -6.87
C LEU A 84 2.69 10.68 -6.02
N LEU A 85 3.48 10.95 -4.98
CA LEU A 85 3.96 9.93 -4.06
C LEU A 85 2.82 9.25 -3.31
N ASN A 86 1.85 10.01 -2.80
CA ASN A 86 0.70 9.47 -2.07
C ASN A 86 -0.25 8.69 -2.99
N ILE A 87 -0.45 9.13 -4.24
CA ILE A 87 -1.19 8.36 -5.26
C ILE A 87 -0.49 7.02 -5.53
N PHE A 88 0.83 7.04 -5.70
CA PHE A 88 1.61 5.83 -5.87
C PHE A 88 1.51 4.92 -4.63
N GLY A 89 1.57 5.47 -3.43
CA GLY A 89 1.37 4.76 -2.17
C GLY A 89 0.00 4.09 -2.07
N LEU A 90 -1.07 4.78 -2.46
CA LEU A 90 -2.42 4.23 -2.55
C LEU A 90 -2.50 3.06 -3.55
N PHE A 91 -1.89 3.21 -4.72
CA PHE A 91 -1.84 2.15 -5.73
C PHE A 91 -1.07 0.92 -5.24
N VAL A 92 0.07 1.14 -4.57
CA VAL A 92 0.87 0.08 -3.96
C VAL A 92 0.09 -0.61 -2.84
N ALA A 93 -0.61 0.14 -1.99
CA ALA A 93 -1.48 -0.42 -0.95
C ALA A 93 -2.65 -1.20 -1.56
N TYR A 94 -3.18 -0.76 -2.71
CA TYR A 94 -4.24 -1.45 -3.42
C TYR A 94 -3.75 -2.76 -4.06
N LYS A 95 -2.61 -2.79 -4.74
CA LYS A 95 -2.10 -4.05 -5.33
C LYS A 95 -1.36 -4.95 -4.34
N TYR A 96 -0.88 -4.40 -3.24
CA TYR A 96 -0.07 -5.08 -2.22
C TYR A 96 1.16 -5.82 -2.79
N ASN A 97 1.80 -5.20 -3.78
CA ASN A 97 3.03 -5.72 -4.39
C ASN A 97 4.24 -5.40 -3.49
N ARG A 98 4.99 -6.42 -3.05
CA ARG A 98 6.21 -6.25 -2.24
C ARG A 98 7.23 -5.33 -2.90
N PHE A 99 7.45 -5.47 -4.20
CA PHE A 99 8.35 -4.59 -4.94
C PHE A 99 7.89 -3.12 -4.88
N GLY A 100 6.59 -2.89 -5.04
CA GLY A 100 5.99 -1.55 -4.93
C GLY A 100 6.17 -0.94 -3.53
N LEU A 101 6.05 -1.74 -2.47
CA LEU A 101 6.29 -1.30 -1.08
C LEU A 101 7.75 -0.87 -0.87
N HIS A 102 8.72 -1.63 -1.40
CA HIS A 102 10.14 -1.27 -1.31
C HIS A 102 10.46 0.02 -2.09
N VAL A 103 9.93 0.15 -3.32
CA VAL A 103 10.11 1.37 -4.12
C VAL A 103 9.47 2.57 -3.43
N PHE A 104 8.26 2.43 -2.89
CA PHE A 104 7.59 3.50 -2.15
C PHE A 104 8.38 3.91 -0.90
N ALA A 105 8.89 2.95 -0.12
CA ALA A 105 9.73 3.24 1.04
C ALA A 105 11.02 3.96 0.66
N TRP A 106 11.67 3.54 -0.44
CA TRP A 106 12.88 4.19 -0.96
C TRP A 106 12.62 5.63 -1.41
N LEU A 107 11.52 5.88 -2.14
CA LEU A 107 11.12 7.23 -2.55
C LEU A 107 10.87 8.15 -1.35
N ASN A 108 10.20 7.66 -0.30
CA ASN A 108 10.01 8.41 0.93
C ASN A 108 11.35 8.71 1.63
N ALA A 109 12.26 7.74 1.69
CA ALA A 109 13.59 7.93 2.27
C ALA A 109 14.42 8.97 1.51
N VAL A 110 14.38 8.96 0.17
CA VAL A 110 15.07 9.95 -0.67
C VAL A 110 14.49 11.36 -0.45
N LEU A 111 13.17 11.48 -0.32
CA LEU A 111 12.51 12.76 -0.06
C LEU A 111 12.85 13.32 1.31
N ILE A 112 12.89 12.49 2.36
CA ILE A 112 13.29 12.89 3.71
C ILE A 112 14.79 13.22 3.78
N ALA A 113 15.63 12.48 3.06
CA ALA A 113 17.07 12.67 3.04
C ALA A 113 17.53 13.90 2.26
N ARG A 114 16.62 14.60 1.56
CA ARG A 114 16.94 15.86 0.88
C ARG A 114 16.71 17.01 1.88
N PRO A 115 17.75 17.50 2.60
CA PRO A 115 17.57 18.66 3.45
C PRO A 115 17.18 19.83 2.57
N SER A 116 16.08 20.52 2.90
CA SER A 116 15.75 21.81 2.30
C SER A 116 16.95 22.74 2.52
N ARG A 117 17.78 22.94 1.49
CA ARG A 117 18.91 23.88 1.50
C ARG A 117 18.50 25.29 1.07
N TYR A 118 17.21 25.55 1.07
CA TYR A 118 16.58 26.79 0.66
C TYR A 118 15.64 27.24 1.76
#